data_AF-A0AAF0EBH0-F1
#
_entry.id   AF-A0AAF0EBH0-F1
#
_cell.length_a   1.000
_cell.length_b   1.000
_cell.length_c   1.000
_cell.angle_alpha   90.00
_cell.angle_beta   90.00
_cell.angle_gamma   90.00
#
_symmetry.space_group_name_H-M   'P 1'
#
loop_
_entity.id
_entity.type
_entity.pdbx_description
1 polymer ?
#
loop_
_entity_poly.entity_id
_entity_poly.type
_entity_poly.pdbx_seq_one_letter_code
_entity_poly.pdbx_strand_id
1 'polypeptide(L)'
;MGAFFSRLKGKLFGTRELRVLMLGLDNAGKTTILYKLKLHRNVKTIPTVGFNVETITGLIYVVDSRDRARIDEARDELHRILSDREMRHCVLLVFANKQDLAGAMSPHEMTERLGLYAMQDRPWFVHPSCAATGEGLSEGLQWMSQNIPDMRL
;
A
#
# COMPACT_ATOMS: atom_id res chain seq x y z
N MET A 1 -32.89 13.80 -6.51
CA MET A 1 -31.73 14.05 -5.61
C MET A 1 -30.58 13.13 -6.01
N GLY A 2 -30.02 13.34 -7.20
CA GLY A 2 -28.96 12.48 -7.76
C GLY A 2 -28.09 13.31 -8.69
N ALA A 3 -27.08 13.98 -8.13
CA ALA A 3 -26.11 14.76 -8.90
C ALA A 3 -24.83 15.12 -8.13
N PHE A 4 -24.46 14.40 -7.05
CA PHE A 4 -23.32 14.82 -6.21
C PHE A 4 -22.03 14.00 -6.37
N PHE A 5 -22.07 12.83 -7.02
CA PHE A 5 -20.90 11.94 -7.07
C PHE A 5 -20.02 12.03 -8.33
N SER A 6 -20.40 12.77 -9.38
CA SER A 6 -19.58 12.79 -10.62
C SER A 6 -18.42 13.80 -10.60
N ARG A 7 -18.47 14.86 -9.77
CA ARG A 7 -17.49 15.95 -9.80
C ARG A 7 -16.29 15.81 -8.86
N LEU A 8 -16.35 14.94 -7.85
CA LEU A 8 -15.26 14.77 -6.87
C LEU A 8 -14.15 13.80 -7.33
N LYS A 9 -14.45 12.86 -8.26
CA LYS A 9 -13.44 11.93 -8.78
C LYS A 9 -12.44 12.54 -9.77
N GLY A 10 -12.75 13.70 -10.35
CA GLY A 10 -11.90 14.37 -11.35
C GLY A 10 -10.75 15.20 -10.79
N LYS A 11 -10.74 15.53 -9.49
CA LYS A 11 -9.68 16.34 -8.84
C LYS A 11 -8.77 15.56 -7.90
N LEU A 12 -9.18 14.36 -7.46
CA LEU A 12 -8.44 13.58 -6.46
C LEU A 12 -7.20 12.86 -7.02
N PHE A 13 -7.17 12.65 -8.33
CA PHE A 13 -5.98 12.20 -9.06
C PHE A 13 -5.60 13.34 -9.99
N GLY A 14 -4.77 14.26 -9.51
CA GLY A 14 -4.05 15.16 -10.41
C GLY A 14 -3.31 14.34 -11.47
N THR A 15 -2.89 15.00 -12.55
CA THR A 15 -2.16 14.41 -13.70
C THR A 15 -0.78 13.84 -13.36
N ARG A 16 -0.55 13.40 -12.11
CA ARG A 16 0.68 12.81 -11.60
C ARG A 16 0.65 11.30 -11.83
N GLU A 17 1.62 10.77 -12.57
CA GLU A 17 1.86 9.33 -12.64
C GLU A 17 2.55 8.87 -11.35
N LEU A 18 1.85 8.09 -10.54
CA LEU A 18 2.42 7.45 -9.35
C LEU A 18 2.99 6.08 -9.75
N ARG A 19 4.23 5.82 -9.33
CA ARG A 19 4.90 4.52 -9.54
C ARG A 19 4.97 3.81 -8.21
N VAL A 20 4.05 2.87 -8.02
CA VAL A 20 3.87 2.17 -6.76
C VAL A 20 4.23 0.70 -6.92
N LEU A 21 5.05 0.19 -6.02
CA LEU A 21 5.35 -1.22 -5.90
C LEU A 21 4.46 -1.86 -4.82
N MET A 22 3.88 -3.03 -5.09
CA MET A 22 3.09 -3.77 -4.10
C MET A 22 3.77 -5.08 -3.74
N LEU A 23 4.19 -5.22 -2.48
CA LEU A 23 4.88 -6.39 -1.93
C LEU A 23 4.19 -6.89 -0.66
N GLY A 24 4.73 -7.96 -0.08
CA GLY A 24 4.18 -8.67 1.07
C GLY A 24 4.35 -10.17 0.90
N LEU A 25 4.19 -10.93 1.99
CA LEU A 25 4.28 -12.40 1.94
C LEU A 25 3.20 -13.03 1.05
N ASP A 26 3.39 -14.28 0.67
CA ASP A 26 2.37 -15.07 -0.02
C ASP A 26 1.05 -15.09 0.78
N ASN A 27 -0.06 -15.18 0.06
CA ASN A 27 -1.41 -15.20 0.62
C ASN A 27 -1.83 -13.96 1.44
N ALA A 28 -1.01 -12.92 1.51
CA ALA A 28 -1.35 -11.66 2.19
C ALA A 28 -2.52 -10.90 1.54
N GLY A 29 -2.81 -11.17 0.27
CA GLY A 29 -3.96 -10.59 -0.46
C GLY A 29 -3.61 -9.59 -1.57
N LYS A 30 -2.32 -9.49 -1.96
CA LYS A 30 -1.83 -8.60 -3.04
C LYS A 30 -2.65 -8.71 -4.33
N THR A 31 -2.83 -9.92 -4.85
CA THR A 31 -3.59 -10.17 -6.10
C THR A 31 -5.06 -9.77 -5.97
N THR A 32 -5.67 -10.01 -4.81
CA THR A 32 -7.06 -9.63 -4.53
C THR A 32 -7.22 -8.11 -4.50
N ILE A 33 -6.30 -7.39 -3.85
CA ILE A 33 -6.26 -5.93 -3.85
C ILE A 33 -6.10 -5.42 -5.28
N LEU A 34 -5.12 -5.93 -6.03
CA LEU A 34 -4.94 -5.55 -7.43
C LEU A 34 -6.21 -5.76 -8.24
N TYR A 35 -6.87 -6.92 -8.13
CA TYR A 35 -8.12 -7.19 -8.84
C TYR A 35 -9.23 -6.20 -8.46
N LYS A 36 -9.40 -5.89 -7.17
CA LYS A 36 -10.36 -4.86 -6.72
C LYS A 36 -10.06 -3.50 -7.31
N LEU A 37 -8.80 -3.09 -7.39
CA LEU A 37 -8.41 -1.81 -7.99
C LEU A 37 -8.60 -1.82 -9.52
N LYS A 38 -8.31 -2.94 -10.19
CA LYS A 38 -8.53 -3.14 -11.64
C LYS A 38 -10.01 -3.04 -12.02
N LEU A 39 -10.93 -3.53 -11.18
CA LEU A 39 -12.36 -3.41 -11.45
C LEU A 39 -12.87 -1.96 -11.39
N HIS A 40 -12.12 -1.06 -10.73
CA HIS A 40 -12.50 0.34 -10.55
C HIS A 40 -11.67 1.31 -11.43
N ARG A 41 -10.69 0.82 -12.20
CA ARG A 41 -9.85 1.63 -13.12
C ARG A 41 -9.39 0.83 -14.33
N ASN A 42 -9.23 1.50 -15.48
CA ASN A 42 -8.58 0.91 -16.65
C ASN A 42 -7.10 0.61 -16.33
N VAL A 43 -6.81 -0.61 -15.90
CA VAL A 43 -5.44 -1.05 -15.60
C VAL A 43 -4.89 -1.81 -16.80
N LYS A 44 -3.86 -1.24 -17.43
CA LYS A 44 -3.06 -1.92 -18.44
C LYS A 44 -1.94 -2.70 -17.75
N THR A 45 -1.75 -3.96 -18.12
CA THR A 45 -0.54 -4.71 -17.79
C THR A 45 0.52 -4.41 -18.84
N ILE A 46 1.73 -4.02 -18.42
CA ILE A 46 2.88 -3.80 -19.32
C ILE A 46 3.91 -4.90 -19.02
N PRO A 47 4.38 -5.66 -20.02
CA PRO A 47 5.42 -6.68 -19.82
C PRO A 47 6.72 -6.06 -19.31
N THR A 48 7.46 -6.80 -18.49
CA THR A 48 8.57 -6.34 -17.62
C THR A 48 9.86 -5.92 -18.33
N VAL A 49 9.87 -5.74 -19.65
CA VAL A 49 11.05 -5.23 -20.36
C VAL A 49 11.19 -3.73 -20.07
N GLY A 50 12.02 -3.37 -19.09
CA GLY A 50 12.41 -1.98 -18.81
C GLY A 50 11.78 -1.29 -17.59
N PHE A 51 11.35 -2.03 -16.55
CA PHE A 51 10.89 -1.37 -15.31
C PHE A 51 12.09 -0.79 -14.53
N ASN A 52 12.28 0.54 -14.60
CA ASN A 52 13.31 1.23 -13.81
C ASN A 52 12.84 1.46 -12.36
N VAL A 53 13.48 0.78 -11.42
CA VAL A 53 13.19 0.81 -9.97
C VAL A 53 13.54 2.18 -9.34
N GLU A 54 14.47 2.94 -9.95
CA GLU A 54 14.88 4.28 -9.50
C GLU A 54 13.72 5.30 -9.41
N THR A 55 12.57 4.97 -10.01
CA THR A 55 11.41 5.86 -10.11
C THR A 55 10.26 5.50 -9.17
N ILE A 56 10.44 4.55 -8.24
CA ILE A 56 9.38 4.15 -7.31
C ILE A 56 9.15 5.24 -6.27
N THR A 57 7.93 5.77 -6.25
CA THR A 57 7.55 6.83 -5.30
C THR A 57 6.78 6.31 -4.09
N GLY A 58 6.24 5.09 -4.16
CA GLY A 58 5.53 4.46 -3.05
C GLY A 58 5.68 2.95 -3.00
N LEU A 59 5.76 2.41 -1.78
CA LEU A 59 5.68 0.99 -1.48
C LEU A 59 4.37 0.70 -0.75
N ILE A 60 3.52 -0.14 -1.34
CA ILE A 60 2.41 -0.77 -0.65
C ILE A 60 2.89 -2.13 -0.14
N TYR A 61 2.91 -2.31 1.17
CA TYR A 61 3.24 -3.59 1.81
C TYR A 61 1.97 -4.22 2.38
N VAL A 62 1.61 -5.40 1.92
CA VAL A 62 0.37 -6.08 2.34
C VAL A 62 0.70 -7.17 3.34
N VAL A 63 0.06 -7.14 4.50
CA VAL A 63 0.24 -8.11 5.59
C VAL A 63 -1.08 -8.80 5.89
N ASP A 64 -1.06 -10.13 6.02
CA ASP A 64 -2.20 -10.88 6.54
C ASP A 64 -2.30 -10.66 8.05
N SER A 65 -3.34 -9.96 8.50
CA SER A 65 -3.52 -9.62 9.91
C SER A 65 -3.84 -10.85 10.77
N ARG A 66 -4.32 -11.96 10.21
CA ARG A 66 -4.50 -13.19 10.98
C ARG A 66 -3.23 -13.99 11.16
N ASP A 67 -2.26 -13.82 10.26
CA ASP A 67 -1.05 -14.63 10.24
C ASP A 67 0.00 -14.09 11.22
N ARG A 68 -0.32 -14.23 12.50
CA ARG A 68 0.54 -13.80 13.61
C ARG A 68 1.87 -14.56 13.65
N ALA A 69 1.93 -15.76 13.08
CA ALA A 69 3.13 -16.61 13.08
C ALA A 69 4.22 -16.08 12.13
N ARG A 70 3.82 -15.47 11.01
CA ARG A 70 4.75 -14.94 9.99
C ARG A 70 4.99 -13.43 10.07
N ILE A 71 4.50 -12.75 11.11
CA ILE A 71 4.68 -11.29 11.24
C ILE A 71 6.15 -10.89 11.42
N ASP A 72 6.95 -11.71 12.10
CA ASP A 72 8.38 -11.45 12.26
C ASP A 72 9.13 -11.65 10.92
N GLU A 73 8.74 -12.65 10.12
CA GLU A 73 9.24 -12.81 8.74
C GLU A 73 8.85 -11.62 7.86
N ALA A 74 7.60 -11.16 7.94
CA ALA A 74 7.12 -10.00 7.21
C ALA A 74 7.87 -8.71 7.60
N ARG A 75 8.19 -8.54 8.89
CA ARG A 75 9.05 -7.45 9.37
C ARG A 75 10.41 -7.54 8.70
N ASP A 76 11.10 -8.67 8.82
CA ASP A 76 12.48 -8.81 8.35
C ASP A 76 12.57 -8.58 6.84
N GLU A 77 11.60 -9.09 6.07
CA GLU A 77 11.50 -8.84 4.63
C GLU A 77 11.21 -7.37 4.30
N LEU A 78 10.29 -6.71 5.03
CA LEU A 78 10.02 -5.29 4.85
C LEU A 78 11.27 -4.45 5.07
N HIS A 79 11.99 -4.66 6.18
CA HIS A 79 13.22 -3.92 6.48
C HIS A 79 14.33 -4.20 5.47
N ARG A 80 14.44 -5.45 4.99
CA ARG A 80 15.34 -5.81 3.88
C ARG A 80 15.04 -5.02 2.61
N ILE A 81 13.76 -4.92 2.22
CA ILE A 81 13.34 -4.13 1.06
C ILE A 81 13.66 -2.64 1.27
N LEU A 82 13.32 -2.08 2.43
CA LEU A 82 13.51 -0.65 2.73
C LEU A 82 14.98 -0.24 2.87
N SER A 83 15.88 -1.20 3.11
CA SER A 83 17.33 -0.99 3.15
C SER A 83 17.95 -0.76 1.76
N ASP A 84 17.23 -1.13 0.69
CA ASP A 84 17.67 -0.88 -0.67
C ASP A 84 17.74 0.63 -0.95
N ARG A 85 18.83 1.07 -1.58
CA ARG A 85 19.06 2.49 -1.89
C ARG A 85 17.97 3.06 -2.80
N GLU A 86 17.43 2.24 -3.71
CA GLU A 86 16.37 2.64 -4.63
C GLU A 86 15.04 2.90 -3.90
N MET A 87 14.90 2.37 -2.68
CA MET A 87 13.72 2.51 -1.85
C MET A 87 13.81 3.68 -0.86
N ARG A 88 14.94 4.41 -0.76
CA ARG A 88 15.15 5.45 0.27
C ARG A 88 14.09 6.55 0.31
N HIS A 89 13.53 6.91 -0.84
CA HIS A 89 12.58 8.02 -0.96
C HIS A 89 11.12 7.57 -1.10
N CYS A 90 10.84 6.27 -0.97
CA CYS A 90 9.48 5.77 -1.14
C CYS A 90 8.63 6.01 0.12
N VAL A 91 7.39 6.45 -0.10
CA VAL A 91 6.36 6.47 0.94
C VAL A 91 5.88 5.05 1.21
N LEU A 92 5.78 4.66 2.47
CA LEU A 92 5.33 3.32 2.86
C LEU A 92 3.85 3.34 3.26
N LEU A 93 3.01 2.58 2.55
CA LEU A 93 1.67 2.23 3.02
C LEU A 93 1.64 0.74 3.35
N VAL A 94 1.34 0.40 4.60
CA VAL A 94 1.08 -0.98 5.01
C VAL A 94 -0.42 -1.21 5.04
N PHE A 95 -0.91 -2.18 4.28
CA PHE A 95 -2.27 -2.69 4.45
C PHE A 95 -2.25 -3.81 5.48
N ALA A 96 -2.81 -3.54 6.65
CA ALA A 96 -3.22 -4.56 7.61
C ALA A 96 -4.48 -5.24 7.04
N ASN A 97 -4.29 -6.24 6.18
CA ASN A 97 -5.35 -6.86 5.39
C ASN A 97 -6.02 -8.00 6.15
N LYS A 98 -7.24 -8.35 5.74
CA LYS A 98 -8.10 -9.40 6.34
C LYS A 98 -8.64 -9.05 7.73
N GLN A 99 -8.93 -7.77 7.96
CA GLN A 99 -9.53 -7.28 9.21
C GLN A 99 -10.93 -7.81 9.47
N ASP A 100 -11.59 -8.37 8.45
CA ASP A 100 -12.88 -9.05 8.55
C ASP A 100 -12.82 -10.39 9.34
N LEU A 101 -11.63 -10.93 9.55
CA LEU A 101 -11.47 -12.25 10.13
C LEU A 101 -11.19 -12.19 11.63
N ALA A 102 -11.86 -13.07 12.39
CA ALA A 102 -11.66 -13.18 13.83
C ALA A 102 -10.19 -13.46 14.20
N GLY A 103 -9.68 -12.71 15.18
CA GLY A 103 -8.29 -12.80 15.64
C GLY A 103 -7.29 -12.00 14.81
N ALA A 104 -7.75 -11.21 13.84
CA ALA A 104 -6.91 -10.27 13.10
C ALA A 104 -6.18 -9.30 14.05
N MET A 105 -4.88 -9.15 13.84
CA MET A 105 -4.01 -8.16 14.45
C MET A 105 -4.52 -6.76 14.13
N SER A 106 -4.63 -5.90 15.15
CA SER A 106 -5.01 -4.50 14.92
C SER A 106 -3.91 -3.74 14.18
N PRO A 107 -4.22 -2.64 13.46
CA PRO A 107 -3.20 -1.78 12.85
C PRO A 107 -2.15 -1.28 13.86
N HIS A 108 -2.56 -1.03 15.10
CA HIS A 108 -1.66 -0.61 16.17
C HIS A 108 -0.66 -1.71 16.53
N GLU A 109 -1.15 -2.92 16.83
CA GLU A 109 -0.30 -4.08 17.12
C GLU A 109 0.63 -4.41 15.93
N MET A 110 0.14 -4.28 14.69
CA MET A 110 0.95 -4.48 13.50
C MET A 110 2.07 -3.44 13.36
N THR A 111 1.79 -2.18 13.71
CA THR A 111 2.79 -1.10 13.73
C THR A 111 3.93 -1.45 14.69
N GLU A 112 3.60 -1.95 15.88
CA GLU A 112 4.57 -2.40 16.88
C GLU A 112 5.38 -3.59 16.36
N ARG A 113 4.73 -4.64 15.86
CA ARG A 113 5.39 -5.89 15.43
C ARG A 113 6.30 -5.68 14.21
N LEU A 114 5.95 -4.75 13.32
CA LEU A 114 6.79 -4.34 12.19
C LEU A 114 7.90 -3.35 12.58
N GLY A 115 7.91 -2.85 13.81
CA GLY A 115 8.95 -1.93 14.30
C GLY A 115 8.91 -0.54 13.64
N LEU A 116 7.73 -0.07 13.22
CA LEU A 116 7.62 1.16 12.42
C LEU A 116 7.78 2.44 13.26
N TYR A 117 7.57 2.39 14.58
CA TYR A 117 7.77 3.56 15.45
C TYR A 117 9.21 4.09 15.45
N ALA A 118 10.20 3.24 15.18
CA ALA A 118 11.60 3.64 15.07
C ALA A 118 11.95 4.26 13.70
N MET A 119 11.06 4.13 12.70
CA MET A 119 11.29 4.60 11.34
C MET A 119 10.97 6.10 11.22
N GLN A 120 12.00 6.90 10.97
CA GLN A 120 11.92 8.37 10.87
C GLN A 120 12.39 8.92 9.52
N ASP A 121 12.93 8.07 8.65
CA ASP A 121 13.54 8.46 7.37
C ASP A 121 12.52 8.64 6.23
N ARG A 122 11.28 8.19 6.42
CA ARG A 122 10.21 8.27 5.40
C ARG A 122 8.82 8.37 6.01
N PRO A 123 7.84 8.94 5.27
CA PRO A 123 6.43 8.85 5.64
C PRO A 123 5.94 7.40 5.57
N TRP A 124 5.23 6.96 6.61
CA TRP A 124 4.61 5.65 6.63
C TRP A 124 3.23 5.67 7.26
N PHE A 125 2.39 4.69 6.92
CA PHE A 125 1.07 4.50 7.53
C PHE A 125 0.62 3.05 7.47
N VAL A 126 0.00 2.56 8.55
CA VAL A 126 -0.66 1.25 8.60
C VAL A 126 -2.17 1.48 8.54
N HIS A 127 -2.81 1.06 7.45
CA HIS A 127 -4.25 1.20 7.27
C HIS A 127 -4.95 -0.17 7.32
N PRO A 128 -6.05 -0.30 8.09
CA PRO A 128 -6.87 -1.52 8.07
C PRO A 128 -7.48 -1.72 6.68
N SER A 129 -7.60 -2.97 6.24
CA SER A 129 -8.27 -3.27 4.98
C SER A 129 -8.90 -4.66 4.95
N CYS A 130 -9.89 -4.79 4.07
CA CYS A 130 -10.42 -6.07 3.64
C CYS A 130 -10.42 -6.12 2.11
N ALA A 131 -9.48 -6.88 1.53
CA ALA A 131 -9.40 -7.03 0.08
C ALA A 131 -10.65 -7.70 -0.53
N ALA A 132 -11.36 -8.55 0.22
CA ALA A 132 -12.54 -9.25 -0.27
C ALA A 132 -13.73 -8.28 -0.50
N THR A 133 -13.94 -7.35 0.43
CA THR A 133 -15.00 -6.33 0.32
C THR A 133 -14.52 -5.12 -0.48
N GLY A 134 -13.26 -4.72 -0.31
CA GLY A 134 -12.66 -3.50 -0.83
C GLY A 134 -12.56 -2.38 0.22
N GLU A 135 -12.99 -2.63 1.45
CA GLU A 135 -12.96 -1.68 2.56
C GLU A 135 -11.53 -1.25 2.91
N GLY A 136 -11.36 0.05 3.15
CA GLY A 136 -10.09 0.69 3.53
C GLY A 136 -9.07 0.86 2.40
N LEU A 137 -9.28 0.25 1.23
CA LEU A 137 -8.33 0.34 0.12
C LEU A 137 -8.24 1.75 -0.47
N SER A 138 -9.37 2.42 -0.62
CA SER A 138 -9.40 3.76 -1.25
C SER A 138 -8.78 4.81 -0.34
N GLU A 139 -9.06 4.72 0.96
CA GLU A 139 -8.59 5.61 2.02
C GLU A 139 -7.07 5.48 2.20
N GLY A 140 -6.55 4.25 2.26
CA GLY A 140 -5.11 4.00 2.31
C GLY A 140 -4.38 4.56 1.08
N LEU A 141 -4.92 4.34 -0.12
CA LEU A 141 -4.36 4.89 -1.36
C LEU A 141 -4.44 6.41 -1.42
N GLN A 142 -5.52 7.00 -0.90
CA GLN A 142 -5.66 8.44 -0.81
C GLN A 142 -4.59 9.05 0.11
N TRP A 143 -4.36 8.46 1.29
CA TRP A 143 -3.29 8.87 2.19
C TRP A 143 -1.94 8.81 1.49
N MET A 144 -1.62 7.71 0.81
CA MET A 144 -0.35 7.55 0.09
C MET A 144 -0.21 8.63 -1.00
N SER A 145 -1.24 8.87 -1.80
CA SER A 145 -1.22 9.89 -2.85
C SER A 145 -1.00 11.31 -2.32
N GLN A 146 -1.41 11.61 -1.09
CA GLN A 146 -1.22 12.91 -0.45
C GLN A 146 0.17 13.09 0.16
N ASN A 147 0.85 11.98 0.49
CA ASN A 147 2.15 11.99 1.16
C ASN A 147 3.33 11.75 0.20
N ILE A 148 3.08 11.32 -1.03
CA ILE A 148 4.12 11.23 -2.06
C ILE A 148 4.56 12.66 -2.46
N PRO A 149 5.84 13.03 -2.26
CA PRO A 149 6.34 14.35 -2.60
C PRO A 149 6.31 14.59 -4.11
N ASP A 150 6.09 15.84 -4.51
CA ASP A 150 6.10 16.22 -5.93
C ASP A 150 7.55 16.26 -6.41
N MET A 151 7.99 15.23 -7.15
CA MET A 151 9.36 15.14 -7.73
C MET A 151 9.56 16.08 -8.93
N ARG A 152 8.82 17.19 -9.02
CA ARG A 152 8.95 18.22 -10.06
C ARG A 152 9.75 19.41 -9.51
N LEU A 153 11.04 19.19 -9.25
CA LEU A 153 12.05 20.25 -9.12
C LEU A 153 13.34 19.78 -9.81
#